data_AF-A0A136NCB7-F1
#
_entry.id   AF-A0A136NCB7-F1
#
_cell.length_a   1.000
_cell.length_b   1.000
_cell.length_c   1.000
_cell.angle_alpha   90.00
_cell.angle_beta   90.00
_cell.angle_gamma   90.00
#
_symmetry.space_group_name_H-M   'P 1'
#
loop_
_entity.id
_entity.type
_entity.pdbx_description
1 polymer ?
#
loop_
_entity_poly.entity_id
_entity_poly.type
_entity_poly.pdbx_seq_one_letter_code
_entity_poly.pdbx_strand_id
1 'polypeptide(L)'
;MKRIITLLFVTFIYQTVFAQNEGRIGIFTSISNTSLLNKDDKKQGDYLPTFKPGVGVSAGYHFTLFKAIPLGISAIASYNQSGQNYNGKYEDSSSFYAYSRLNYFRIGASLQFGTNIRRQVSLAATIGANYGFLTNYKERYELIEYNNDRYILDINDLNVSMRDTVLVVGELAEPIYNKTDLNIFWNTRFRFFTERKSCLWVWRAYGYGYKFS
;
A
#
# COMPACT_ATOMS: atom_id res chain seq x y z
N MET A 1 39.07 4.29 42.99
CA MET A 1 39.58 4.36 41.60
C MET A 1 39.10 3.21 40.71
N LYS A 2 39.25 1.93 41.08
CA LYS A 2 38.82 0.78 40.25
C LYS A 2 37.36 0.87 39.74
N ARG A 3 36.41 1.26 40.61
CA ARG A 3 34.98 1.40 40.25
C ARG A 3 34.68 2.48 39.19
N ILE A 4 35.45 3.57 39.17
CA ILE A 4 35.27 4.68 38.22
C ILE A 4 35.74 4.24 36.83
N ILE A 5 36.86 3.51 36.76
CA ILE A 5 37.41 2.99 35.50
C ILE A 5 36.45 1.95 34.89
N THR A 6 35.85 1.08 35.70
CA THR A 6 34.85 0.11 35.22
C THR A 6 33.59 0.82 34.69
N LEU A 7 33.10 1.86 35.37
CA LEU A 7 31.94 2.62 34.92
C LEU A 7 32.20 3.31 33.57
N LEU A 8 33.39 3.90 33.41
CA LEU A 8 33.84 4.51 32.15
C LEU A 8 33.92 3.50 31.01
N PHE A 9 34.48 2.31 31.26
CA PHE A 9 34.54 1.22 30.28
C PHE A 9 33.14 0.73 29.89
N VAL A 10 32.22 0.58 30.84
CA VAL A 10 30.83 0.18 30.56
C VAL A 10 30.12 1.23 29.70
N THR A 11 30.30 2.53 29.97
CA THR A 11 29.73 3.60 29.14
C THR A 11 30.34 3.66 27.73
N PHE A 12 31.65 3.40 27.58
CA PHE A 12 32.31 3.33 26.28
C PHE A 12 31.86 2.12 25.46
N ILE A 13 31.67 0.96 26.10
CA ILE A 13 31.14 -0.25 25.45
C ILE A 13 29.67 -0.03 25.06
N TYR A 14 28.87 0.64 25.89
CA TYR A 14 27.50 0.99 25.56
C TYR A 14 27.45 1.84 24.27
N GLN A 15 28.26 2.91 24.16
CA GLN A 15 28.26 3.78 22.98
C GLN A 15 28.69 3.08 21.68
N THR A 16 29.59 2.09 21.75
CA THR A 16 30.06 1.37 20.54
C THR A 16 29.01 0.39 19.99
N VAL A 17 28.15 -0.16 20.84
CA VAL A 17 27.01 -1.01 20.42
C VAL A 17 25.91 -0.18 19.74
N PHE A 18 25.70 1.07 20.17
CA PHE A 18 24.76 2.01 19.52
C PHE A 18 25.26 2.61 18.22
N ALA A 19 26.57 2.56 17.94
CA ALA A 19 27.05 3.07 16.67
C ALA A 19 26.45 2.26 15.50
N GLN A 20 26.43 0.92 15.58
CA GLN A 20 26.03 0.05 14.46
C GLN A 20 24.52 -0.14 14.31
N ASN A 21 23.74 0.35 15.26
CA ASN A 21 22.31 0.13 15.33
C ASN A 21 21.55 1.45 15.38
N GLU A 22 20.57 1.64 14.50
CA GLU A 22 19.85 2.90 14.38
C GLU A 22 18.34 2.66 14.32
N GLY A 23 17.61 3.31 15.24
CA GLY A 23 16.16 3.45 15.15
C GLY A 23 15.78 4.55 14.16
N ARG A 24 14.73 4.32 13.38
CA ARG A 24 14.23 5.28 12.39
C ARG A 24 12.73 5.38 12.42
N ILE A 25 12.24 6.60 12.25
CA ILE A 25 10.84 6.90 11.99
C ILE A 25 10.80 7.72 10.71
N GLY A 26 9.83 7.44 9.85
CA GLY A 26 9.68 8.16 8.59
C GLY A 26 8.26 8.12 8.07
N ILE A 27 7.89 9.17 7.37
CA ILE A 27 6.65 9.28 6.59
C ILE A 27 6.99 8.87 5.16
N PHE A 28 6.06 8.20 4.49
CA PHE A 28 6.19 7.85 3.08
C PHE A 28 4.89 8.09 2.32
N THR A 29 5.04 8.33 1.02
CA THR A 29 3.95 8.34 0.05
C THR A 29 4.21 7.25 -0.98
N SER A 30 3.16 6.61 -1.45
CA SER A 30 3.23 5.58 -2.48
C SER A 30 2.26 5.88 -3.61
N ILE A 31 2.57 5.33 -4.78
CA ILE A 31 1.63 5.24 -5.89
C ILE A 31 1.58 3.76 -6.27
N SER A 32 0.41 3.14 -6.15
CA SER A 32 0.18 1.75 -6.55
C SER A 32 -0.65 1.68 -7.82
N ASN A 33 -0.33 0.72 -8.67
CA ASN A 33 -1.22 0.26 -9.73
C ASN A 33 -1.83 -1.06 -9.26
N THR A 34 -3.15 -1.12 -9.16
CA THR A 34 -3.88 -2.28 -8.64
C THR A 34 -4.81 -2.79 -9.73
N SER A 35 -4.72 -4.08 -10.05
CA SER A 35 -5.65 -4.75 -10.95
C SER A 35 -6.47 -5.76 -10.18
N LEU A 36 -7.78 -5.50 -10.10
CA LEU A 36 -8.77 -6.46 -9.62
C LEU A 36 -9.07 -7.40 -10.78
N LEU A 37 -8.28 -8.45 -10.93
CA LEU A 37 -8.47 -9.43 -12.01
C LEU A 37 -9.70 -10.30 -11.70
N ASN A 38 -10.80 -10.12 -12.42
CA ASN A 38 -11.84 -11.14 -12.50
C ASN A 38 -11.60 -12.05 -13.70
N LYS A 39 -11.91 -13.35 -13.57
CA LYS A 39 -11.73 -14.36 -14.62
C LYS A 39 -12.61 -14.07 -15.84
N ASP A 40 -13.76 -13.43 -15.62
CA ASP A 40 -14.74 -13.11 -16.66
C ASP A 40 -14.42 -11.81 -17.41
N ASP A 41 -13.61 -10.92 -16.82
CA ASP A 41 -13.25 -9.61 -17.39
C ASP A 41 -12.40 -9.71 -18.66
N LYS A 42 -11.84 -10.89 -18.97
CA LYS A 42 -11.01 -11.08 -20.17
C LYS A 42 -11.82 -11.12 -21.46
N LYS A 43 -13.15 -11.24 -21.39
CA LYS A 43 -14.01 -11.46 -22.55
C LYS A 43 -14.63 -10.18 -23.14
N GLN A 44 -14.84 -9.11 -22.36
CA GLN A 44 -15.74 -8.02 -22.78
C GLN A 44 -15.26 -6.59 -22.46
N GLY A 45 -14.00 -6.40 -22.09
CA GLY A 45 -13.50 -5.05 -21.84
C GLY A 45 -12.05 -4.93 -21.38
N ASP A 46 -11.62 -3.67 -21.29
CA ASP A 46 -10.25 -3.26 -21.12
C ASP A 46 -10.00 -2.68 -19.71
N TYR A 47 -8.88 -3.09 -19.14
CA TYR A 47 -8.38 -2.54 -17.89
C TYR A 47 -7.72 -1.20 -18.14
N LEU A 48 -8.32 -0.13 -17.61
CA LEU A 48 -7.74 1.20 -17.72
C LEU A 48 -6.63 1.38 -16.67
N PRO A 49 -5.47 1.96 -17.04
CA PRO A 49 -4.40 2.28 -16.09
C PRO A 49 -4.93 3.10 -14.91
N THR A 50 -4.84 2.54 -13.71
CA THR A 50 -5.40 3.16 -12.50
C THR A 50 -4.33 3.29 -11.44
N PHE A 51 -3.84 4.53 -11.27
CA PHE A 51 -2.88 4.85 -10.23
C PHE A 51 -3.61 5.33 -8.97
N LYS A 52 -3.19 4.79 -7.82
CA LYS A 52 -3.80 5.08 -6.53
C LYS A 52 -2.73 5.56 -5.55
N PRO A 53 -2.90 6.73 -4.93
CA PRO A 53 -1.97 7.21 -3.94
C PRO A 53 -2.13 6.44 -2.63
N GLY A 54 -1.04 6.39 -1.87
CA GLY A 54 -1.03 5.96 -0.49
C GLY A 54 -0.14 6.85 0.35
N VAL A 55 -0.38 6.87 1.64
CA VAL A 55 0.43 7.59 2.62
C VAL A 55 0.60 6.72 3.85
N GLY A 56 1.76 6.78 4.49
CA GLY A 56 1.99 6.00 5.69
C GLY A 56 3.16 6.48 6.52
N VAL A 57 3.28 5.84 7.66
CA VAL A 57 4.38 5.98 8.60
C VAL A 57 5.07 4.64 8.75
N SER A 58 6.38 4.70 8.97
CA SER A 58 7.20 3.53 9.24
C SER A 58 8.09 3.82 10.43
N ALA A 59 8.22 2.83 11.31
CA ALA A 59 9.16 2.84 12.41
C ALA A 59 9.97 1.55 12.34
N GLY A 60 11.29 1.64 12.35
CA GLY A 60 12.15 0.48 12.18
C GLY A 60 13.47 0.61 12.89
N TYR A 61 14.09 -0.55 13.08
CA TYR A 61 15.39 -0.69 13.70
C TYR A 61 16.33 -1.38 12.71
N HIS A 62 17.46 -0.74 12.45
CA HIS A 62 18.49 -1.23 11.55
C HIS A 62 19.70 -1.72 12.34
N PHE A 63 20.26 -2.85 11.94
CA PHE A 63 21.44 -3.46 12.56
C PHE A 63 22.30 -4.14 11.51
N THR A 64 23.60 -4.30 11.76
CA THR A 64 24.51 -4.99 10.83
C THR A 64 24.82 -6.39 11.34
N LEU A 65 24.32 -7.42 10.66
CA LEU A 65 24.65 -8.81 10.97
C LEU A 65 26.08 -9.11 10.51
N PHE A 66 26.87 -9.78 11.36
CA PHE A 66 28.26 -10.17 11.09
C PHE A 66 29.17 -9.02 10.63
N LYS A 67 28.86 -7.76 10.99
CA LYS A 67 29.57 -6.55 10.53
C LYS A 67 29.58 -6.32 9.01
N ALA A 68 28.84 -7.11 8.24
CA ALA A 68 28.85 -7.08 6.77
C ALA A 68 27.46 -6.92 6.14
N ILE A 69 26.42 -7.45 6.77
CA ILE A 69 25.07 -7.52 6.18
C ILE A 69 24.16 -6.52 6.89
N PRO A 70 23.85 -5.36 6.29
CA PRO A 70 22.91 -4.41 6.90
C PRO A 70 21.49 -4.93 6.74
N LEU A 71 20.86 -5.18 7.88
CA LEU A 71 19.50 -5.66 8.02
C LEU A 71 18.66 -4.63 8.76
N GLY A 72 17.33 -4.76 8.65
CA GLY A 72 16.42 -4.03 9.49
C GLY A 72 15.07 -4.69 9.59
N ILE A 73 14.37 -4.38 10.67
CA ILE A 73 12.97 -4.72 10.89
C ILE A 73 12.20 -3.41 10.97
N SER A 74 11.02 -3.34 10.38
CA SER A 74 10.17 -2.16 10.51
C SER A 74 8.70 -2.52 10.60
N ALA A 75 8.00 -1.83 11.49
CA ALA A 75 6.56 -1.74 11.49
C ALA A 75 6.11 -0.62 10.55
N ILE A 76 5.01 -0.85 9.84
CA ILE A 76 4.45 0.08 8.86
C ILE A 76 2.96 0.23 9.16
N ALA A 77 2.47 1.46 9.14
CA ALA A 77 1.06 1.78 9.13
C ALA A 77 0.78 2.71 7.95
N SER A 78 -0.23 2.41 7.13
CA SER A 78 -0.48 3.15 5.90
C SER A 78 -1.95 3.18 5.51
N TYR A 79 -2.37 4.27 4.91
CA TYR A 79 -3.65 4.41 4.26
C TYR A 79 -3.43 4.31 2.75
N ASN A 80 -3.93 3.22 2.17
CA ASN A 80 -3.70 2.90 0.77
C ASN A 80 -5.02 2.87 0.02
N GLN A 81 -5.10 3.64 -1.06
CA GLN A 81 -6.18 3.54 -2.01
C GLN A 81 -5.89 2.40 -2.99
N SER A 82 -6.93 1.69 -3.39
CA SER A 82 -6.93 0.58 -4.33
C SER A 82 -8.17 0.68 -5.21
N GLY A 83 -8.21 -0.11 -6.27
CA GLY A 83 -9.35 -0.24 -7.17
C GLY A 83 -8.94 -0.19 -8.62
N GLN A 84 -9.92 -0.41 -9.49
CA GLN A 84 -9.72 -0.58 -10.91
C GLN A 84 -10.77 0.23 -11.69
N ASN A 85 -10.35 0.81 -12.81
CA ASN A 85 -11.24 1.36 -13.81
C ASN A 85 -11.35 0.38 -14.96
N TYR A 86 -12.57 0.14 -15.42
CA TYR A 86 -12.86 -0.78 -16.50
C TYR A 86 -13.78 -0.10 -17.51
N ASN A 87 -13.61 -0.42 -18.78
CA ASN A 87 -14.58 -0.06 -19.81
C ASN A 87 -14.74 -1.21 -20.80
N GLY A 88 -15.91 -1.32 -21.39
CA GLY A 88 -16.19 -2.40 -22.32
C GLY A 88 -17.36 -2.07 -23.24
N LYS A 89 -17.60 -2.97 -24.18
CA LYS A 89 -18.74 -2.93 -25.10
C LYS A 89 -19.39 -4.29 -25.13
N TYR A 90 -20.72 -4.29 -25.06
CA TYR A 90 -21.53 -5.49 -25.25
C TYR A 90 -21.79 -5.71 -26.75
N GLU A 91 -22.24 -6.92 -27.10
CA GLU A 91 -22.50 -7.31 -28.50
C GLU A 91 -23.63 -6.50 -29.15
N ASP A 92 -24.55 -5.95 -28.34
CA ASP A 92 -25.66 -5.10 -28.75
C ASP A 92 -25.27 -3.63 -29.02
N SER A 93 -23.97 -3.33 -29.07
CA SER A 93 -23.39 -1.98 -29.23
C SER A 93 -23.56 -1.04 -28.03
N SER A 94 -24.12 -1.50 -26.91
CA SER A 94 -24.06 -0.75 -25.66
C SER A 94 -22.64 -0.73 -25.08
N SER A 95 -22.31 0.32 -24.34
CA SER A 95 -20.99 0.48 -23.72
C SER A 95 -21.12 0.65 -22.22
N PHE A 96 -20.15 0.17 -21.48
CA PHE A 96 -20.16 0.28 -20.03
C PHE A 96 -18.84 0.77 -19.47
N TYR A 97 -18.94 1.44 -18.33
CA TYR A 97 -17.83 1.89 -17.51
C TYR A 97 -18.04 1.41 -16.09
N ALA A 98 -17.02 0.81 -15.50
CA ALA A 98 -17.03 0.42 -14.10
C ALA A 98 -15.85 1.06 -13.37
N TYR A 99 -16.13 1.63 -12.21
CA TYR A 99 -15.14 2.29 -11.37
C TYR A 99 -15.21 1.71 -9.97
N SER A 100 -14.17 1.01 -9.55
CA SER A 100 -14.03 0.53 -8.17
C SER A 100 -12.99 1.37 -7.42
N ARG A 101 -13.31 1.75 -6.19
CA ARG A 101 -12.46 2.48 -5.25
C ARG A 101 -12.56 1.79 -3.91
N LEU A 102 -11.42 1.37 -3.38
CA LEU A 102 -11.30 0.68 -2.11
C LEU A 102 -10.25 1.40 -1.29
N ASN A 103 -10.55 1.81 -0.06
CA ASN A 103 -9.51 2.37 0.80
C ASN A 103 -9.25 1.46 1.99
N TYR A 104 -7.99 1.10 2.16
CA TYR A 104 -7.54 0.21 3.22
C TYR A 104 -6.62 0.96 4.17
N PHE A 105 -6.89 0.80 5.46
CA PHE A 105 -5.89 1.07 6.50
C PHE A 105 -5.10 -0.20 6.74
N ARG A 106 -3.79 -0.16 6.49
CA ARG A 106 -2.90 -1.31 6.53
C ARG A 106 -1.86 -1.16 7.62
N ILE A 107 -1.72 -2.19 8.44
CA ILE A 107 -0.64 -2.34 9.40
C ILE A 107 0.20 -3.55 9.01
N GLY A 108 1.51 -3.48 9.22
CA GLY A 108 2.36 -4.59 8.82
C GLY A 108 3.76 -4.49 9.35
N ALA A 109 4.52 -5.52 9.01
CA ALA A 109 5.92 -5.63 9.35
C ALA A 109 6.71 -5.97 8.10
N SER A 110 7.96 -5.51 8.06
CA SER A 110 8.86 -5.82 6.97
C SER A 110 10.30 -5.98 7.40
N LEU A 111 10.98 -6.85 6.67
CA LEU A 111 12.41 -7.06 6.71
C LEU A 111 13.05 -6.23 5.61
N GLN A 112 14.09 -5.48 5.97
CA GLN A 112 14.86 -4.65 5.07
C GLN A 112 16.28 -5.21 4.95
N PHE A 113 16.76 -5.29 3.72
CA PHE A 113 18.10 -5.69 3.31
C PHE A 113 18.67 -4.58 2.45
N GLY A 114 19.95 -4.24 2.53
CA GLY A 114 20.44 -3.16 1.68
C GLY A 114 21.94 -2.98 1.62
N THR A 115 22.34 -1.81 1.18
CA THR A 115 23.71 -1.34 1.26
C THR A 115 23.92 -0.56 2.56
N ASN A 116 25.18 -0.19 2.84
CA ASN A 116 25.52 0.53 4.05
C ASN A 116 24.63 1.78 4.21
N ILE A 117 23.82 1.73 5.25
CA ILE A 117 22.74 2.64 5.59
C ILE A 117 23.23 4.06 5.91
N ARG A 118 24.53 4.23 6.22
CA ARG A 118 25.14 5.53 6.54
C ARG A 118 25.64 6.29 5.32
N ARG A 119 25.57 5.71 4.11
CA ARG A 119 26.01 6.38 2.88
C ARG A 119 24.96 7.40 2.44
N GLN A 120 25.42 8.50 1.81
CA GLN A 120 24.54 9.53 1.24
C GLN A 120 23.51 8.97 0.28
N VAL A 121 23.90 7.96 -0.50
CA VAL A 121 22.99 7.17 -1.33
C VAL A 121 23.03 5.73 -0.84
N SER A 122 21.86 5.18 -0.49
CA SER A 122 21.73 3.76 -0.14
C SER A 122 20.59 3.11 -0.91
N LEU A 123 20.83 1.88 -1.35
CA LEU A 123 19.81 1.03 -1.94
C LEU A 123 19.37 0.02 -0.89
N ALA A 124 18.07 -0.20 -0.76
CA ALA A 124 17.54 -1.25 0.10
C ALA A 124 16.38 -2.00 -0.58
N ALA A 125 16.38 -3.31 -0.46
CA ALA A 125 15.23 -4.15 -0.71
C ALA A 125 14.46 -4.36 0.59
N THR A 126 13.13 -4.37 0.52
CA THR A 126 12.27 -4.66 1.65
C THR A 126 11.27 -5.72 1.25
N ILE A 127 11.06 -6.71 2.11
CA ILE A 127 10.00 -7.72 1.97
C ILE A 127 9.17 -7.72 3.24
N GLY A 128 7.86 -7.84 3.13
CA GLY A 128 7.00 -7.82 4.30
C GLY A 128 5.59 -8.28 4.00
N ALA A 129 4.79 -8.24 5.05
CA ALA A 129 3.36 -8.51 4.98
C ALA A 129 2.61 -7.40 5.70
N ASN A 130 1.48 -7.02 5.11
CA ASN A 130 0.51 -6.11 5.71
C ASN A 130 -0.82 -6.81 5.88
N TYR A 131 -1.46 -6.54 7.00
CA TYR A 131 -2.86 -6.81 7.25
C TYR A 131 -3.64 -5.50 7.09
N GLY A 132 -4.65 -5.50 6.23
CA GLY A 132 -5.47 -4.32 5.99
C GLY A 132 -6.89 -4.48 6.44
N PHE A 133 -7.46 -3.35 6.83
CA PHE A 133 -8.86 -3.16 7.19
C PHE A 133 -9.48 -2.26 6.13
N LEU A 134 -10.54 -2.73 5.50
CA LEU A 134 -11.33 -1.92 4.56
C LEU A 134 -12.04 -0.83 5.35
N THR A 135 -11.71 0.42 5.05
CA THR A 135 -12.29 1.59 5.72
C THR A 135 -13.56 2.05 5.04
N ASN A 136 -13.54 2.09 3.70
CA ASN A 136 -14.69 2.37 2.87
C ASN A 136 -14.44 1.86 1.44
N TYR A 137 -15.53 1.67 0.71
CA TYR A 137 -15.50 1.39 -0.71
C TYR A 137 -16.58 2.16 -1.46
N LYS A 138 -16.26 2.48 -2.70
CA LYS A 138 -17.17 3.11 -3.65
C LYS A 138 -17.06 2.42 -4.99
N GLU A 139 -18.19 1.96 -5.49
CA GLU A 139 -18.32 1.48 -6.85
C GLU A 139 -19.29 2.34 -7.63
N ARG A 140 -19.02 2.42 -8.92
CA ARG A 140 -19.93 3.02 -9.89
C ARG A 140 -19.90 2.17 -11.13
N TYR A 141 -21.07 1.75 -11.57
CA TYR A 141 -21.28 1.14 -12.87
C TYR A 141 -22.17 2.06 -13.70
N GLU A 142 -21.70 2.40 -14.89
CA GLU A 142 -22.43 3.20 -15.87
C GLU A 142 -22.62 2.33 -17.12
N LEU A 143 -23.87 2.14 -17.53
CA LEU A 143 -24.24 1.53 -18.80
C LEU A 143 -24.80 2.64 -19.70
N ILE A 144 -24.29 2.69 -20.92
CA ILE A 144 -24.71 3.61 -21.97
C ILE A 144 -25.35 2.75 -23.06
N GLU A 145 -26.66 2.86 -23.19
CA GLU A 145 -27.43 2.11 -24.17
C GLU A 145 -27.22 2.66 -25.59
N TYR A 146 -27.68 1.92 -26.60
CA TYR A 146 -27.58 2.34 -28.01
C TYR A 146 -28.25 3.70 -28.27
N ASN A 147 -29.33 4.00 -27.56
CA ASN A 147 -30.08 5.26 -27.66
C ASN A 147 -29.40 6.42 -26.91
N ASN A 148 -28.20 6.21 -26.35
CA ASN A 148 -27.45 7.15 -25.53
C ASN A 148 -28.08 7.49 -24.17
N ASP A 149 -29.08 6.70 -23.76
CA ASP A 149 -29.61 6.69 -22.39
C ASP A 149 -28.57 6.10 -21.43
N ARG A 150 -28.61 6.57 -20.17
CA ARG A 150 -27.58 6.26 -19.18
C ARG A 150 -28.20 5.66 -17.93
N TYR A 151 -27.81 4.42 -17.69
CA TYR A 151 -28.08 3.73 -16.45
C TYR A 151 -26.86 3.82 -15.52
N ILE A 152 -27.04 4.38 -14.32
CA ILE A 152 -25.98 4.54 -13.33
C ILE A 152 -26.36 3.80 -12.05
N LEU A 153 -25.50 2.87 -11.65
CA LEU A 153 -25.53 2.18 -10.36
C LEU A 153 -24.34 2.64 -9.52
N ASP A 154 -24.62 3.38 -8.46
CA ASP A 154 -23.64 3.88 -7.49
C ASP A 154 -23.77 3.07 -6.18
N ILE A 155 -22.69 2.46 -5.72
CA ILE A 155 -22.62 1.72 -4.46
C ILE A 155 -21.59 2.41 -3.56
N ASN A 156 -22.00 2.85 -2.38
CA ASN A 156 -21.13 3.44 -1.37
C ASN A 156 -21.29 2.64 -0.07
N ASP A 157 -20.31 1.80 0.23
CA ASP A 157 -20.41 0.82 1.30
C ASP A 157 -21.71 0.00 1.19
N LEU A 158 -22.61 0.08 2.17
CA LEU A 158 -23.89 -0.64 2.15
C LEU A 158 -25.00 0.06 1.35
N ASN A 159 -24.80 1.33 0.97
CA ASN A 159 -25.82 2.12 0.31
C ASN A 159 -25.74 1.95 -1.21
N VAL A 160 -26.88 1.68 -1.84
CA VAL A 160 -27.01 1.53 -3.29
C VAL A 160 -27.95 2.59 -3.82
N SER A 161 -27.54 3.27 -4.88
CA SER A 161 -28.41 4.21 -5.59
C SER A 161 -28.37 3.91 -7.08
N MET A 162 -29.55 3.81 -7.68
CA MET A 162 -29.78 3.51 -9.08
C MET A 162 -30.45 4.71 -9.75
N ARG A 163 -29.93 5.13 -10.90
CA ARG A 163 -30.46 6.23 -11.71
C ARG A 163 -30.58 5.77 -13.16
N ASP A 164 -31.81 5.69 -13.64
CA ASP A 164 -32.15 5.36 -15.03
C ASP A 164 -33.19 6.36 -15.54
N THR A 165 -34.31 6.46 -14.81
CA THR A 165 -35.40 7.42 -15.07
C THR A 165 -36.06 7.94 -13.78
N VAL A 166 -35.96 7.18 -12.68
CA VAL A 166 -36.36 7.54 -11.32
C VAL A 166 -35.22 7.14 -10.38
N LEU A 167 -34.96 7.95 -9.34
CA LEU A 167 -33.96 7.63 -8.32
C LEU A 167 -34.51 6.53 -7.42
N VAL A 168 -33.95 5.33 -7.51
CA VAL A 168 -34.24 4.22 -6.59
C VAL A 168 -33.05 4.06 -5.66
N VAL A 169 -33.31 4.09 -4.35
CA VAL A 169 -32.28 3.91 -3.31
C VAL A 169 -32.58 2.61 -2.59
N GLY A 170 -31.56 1.79 -2.37
CA GLY A 170 -31.62 0.53 -1.64
C GLY A 170 -30.41 0.36 -0.74
N GLU A 171 -30.45 -0.65 0.12
CA GLU A 171 -29.35 -1.03 0.99
C GLU A 171 -28.98 -2.50 0.75
N LEU A 172 -27.69 -2.80 0.77
CA LEU A 172 -27.18 -4.16 0.72
C LEU A 172 -27.25 -4.78 2.11
N ALA A 173 -27.69 -6.04 2.17
CA ALA A 173 -27.66 -6.81 3.41
C ALA A 173 -26.22 -7.07 3.89
N GLU A 174 -25.27 -7.22 2.96
CA GLU A 174 -23.88 -7.54 3.25
C GLU A 174 -22.91 -6.79 2.33
N PRO A 175 -21.69 -6.46 2.80
CA PRO A 175 -20.69 -5.78 1.99
C PRO A 175 -20.14 -6.70 0.88
N ILE A 176 -19.94 -6.13 -0.31
CA ILE A 176 -19.45 -6.85 -1.51
C ILE A 176 -17.97 -7.22 -1.37
N TYR A 177 -17.23 -6.47 -0.56
CA TYR A 177 -15.79 -6.62 -0.39
C TYR A 177 -15.41 -7.19 0.99
N ASN A 178 -14.31 -7.92 1.01
CA ASN A 178 -13.72 -8.42 2.25
C ASN A 178 -13.35 -7.25 3.16
N LYS A 179 -13.81 -7.31 4.41
CA LYS A 179 -13.47 -6.32 5.45
C LYS A 179 -11.97 -6.30 5.77
N THR A 180 -11.28 -7.40 5.49
CA THR A 180 -9.86 -7.56 5.81
C THR A 180 -9.08 -8.18 4.65
N ASP A 181 -7.85 -7.70 4.41
CA ASP A 181 -6.95 -8.26 3.40
C ASP A 181 -5.57 -8.58 3.97
N LEU A 182 -4.91 -9.61 3.42
CA LEU A 182 -3.50 -9.89 3.68
C LEU A 182 -2.71 -9.66 2.39
N ASN A 183 -1.72 -8.79 2.45
CA ASN A 183 -0.89 -8.41 1.32
C ASN A 183 0.57 -8.70 1.62
N ILE A 184 1.20 -9.52 0.80
CA ILE A 184 2.66 -9.70 0.80
C ILE A 184 3.24 -8.72 -0.20
N PHE A 185 4.26 -7.98 0.22
CA PHE A 185 4.88 -6.97 -0.62
C PHE A 185 6.38 -7.11 -0.64
N TRP A 186 6.95 -6.67 -1.75
CA TRP A 186 8.36 -6.41 -1.88
C TRP A 186 8.57 -5.04 -2.52
N ASN A 187 9.61 -4.33 -2.11
CA ASN A 187 9.96 -3.04 -2.69
C ASN A 187 11.46 -2.83 -2.71
N THR A 188 11.89 -1.97 -3.62
CA THR A 188 13.24 -1.40 -3.62
C THR A 188 13.14 0.07 -3.26
N ARG A 189 14.08 0.54 -2.44
CA ARG A 189 14.13 1.91 -1.93
C ARG A 189 15.48 2.51 -2.26
N PHE A 190 15.44 3.67 -2.89
CA PHE A 190 16.58 4.57 -2.98
C PHE A 190 16.46 5.61 -1.88
N ARG A 191 17.53 5.76 -1.11
CA ARG A 191 17.62 6.73 -0.04
C ARG A 191 18.66 7.77 -0.39
N PHE A 192 18.28 9.04 -0.21
CA PHE A 192 19.17 10.18 -0.33
C PHE A 192 19.23 10.88 1.03
N PHE A 193 20.40 10.89 1.66
CA PHE A 193 20.64 11.70 2.85
C PHE A 193 21.09 13.08 2.43
N THR A 194 20.34 14.08 2.88
CA THR A 194 20.76 15.48 2.81
C THR A 194 21.59 15.82 4.06
N GLU A 195 22.48 16.82 3.96
CA GLU A 195 23.40 17.21 5.03
C GLU A 195 22.72 17.57 6.38
N ARG A 196 21.40 17.85 6.37
CA ARG A 196 20.62 18.24 7.57
C ARG A 196 19.87 17.09 8.24
N LYS A 197 20.39 15.86 8.23
CA LYS A 197 19.76 14.65 8.82
C LYS A 197 18.34 14.35 8.30
N SER A 198 17.94 14.99 7.19
CA SER A 198 16.65 14.82 6.56
C SER A 198 16.80 13.80 5.44
N CYS A 199 15.97 12.76 5.48
CA CYS A 199 16.03 11.63 4.56
C CYS A 199 14.81 11.67 3.64
N LEU A 200 15.04 11.90 2.35
CA LEU A 200 14.00 11.80 1.33
C LEU A 200 13.94 10.36 0.83
N TRP A 201 12.72 9.82 0.75
CA TRP A 201 12.48 8.45 0.33
C TRP A 201 11.68 8.43 -0.97
N VAL A 202 12.22 7.77 -1.99
CA VAL A 202 11.48 7.49 -3.23
C VAL A 202 11.12 6.02 -3.25
N TRP A 203 9.82 5.73 -3.39
CA TRP A 203 9.24 4.40 -3.23
C TRP A 203 8.65 3.88 -4.54
N ARG A 204 8.94 2.62 -4.86
CA ARG A 204 8.16 1.84 -5.82
C ARG A 204 7.86 0.48 -5.21
N ALA A 205 6.58 0.22 -4.93
CA ALA A 205 6.11 -1.02 -4.32
C ALA A 205 5.34 -1.85 -5.35
N TYR A 206 5.63 -3.15 -5.39
CA TYR A 206 4.84 -4.14 -6.12
C TYR A 206 4.29 -5.12 -5.09
N GLY A 207 2.96 -5.16 -4.94
CA GLY A 207 2.29 -6.04 -3.98
C GLY A 207 1.38 -7.01 -4.71
N TYR A 208 1.41 -8.29 -4.29
CA TYR A 208 0.42 -9.28 -4.66
C TYR A 208 -0.48 -9.52 -3.44
N GLY A 209 -1.78 -9.23 -3.57
CA GLY A 209 -2.76 -9.54 -2.54
C GLY A 209 -3.20 -10.98 -2.66
N TYR A 210 -3.26 -11.71 -1.52
CA TYR A 210 -3.90 -13.03 -1.48
C TYR A 210 -5.31 -12.88 -0.92
N LYS A 211 -6.29 -13.46 -1.61
CA LYS A 211 -7.68 -13.51 -1.14
C LYS A 211 -7.82 -14.66 -0.16
N PHE A 212 -8.14 -14.38 1.11
CA PHE A 212 -8.63 -15.38 2.05
C PHE A 212 -10.16 -15.38 1.94
N SER A 213 -10.71 -16.53 1.55
CA SER A 213 -12.14 -16.85 1.54
C SER A 213 -12.60 -17.26 2.92
#